data_AF-A0A7X7DZQ9-F1
#
_entry.id   AF-A0A7X7DZQ9-F1
#
_cell.length_a   1.000
_cell.length_b   1.000
_cell.length_c   1.000
_cell.angle_alpha   90.00
_cell.angle_beta   90.00
_cell.angle_gamma   90.00
#
_symmetry.space_group_name_H-M   'P 1'
#
loop_
_entity.id
_entity.type
_entity.pdbx_description
1 polymer ?
#
loop_
_entity_poly.entity_id
_entity_poly.type
_entity_poly.pdbx_seq_one_letter_code
_entity_poly.pdbx_strand_id
1 'polypeptide(L)'
;MMNLIDENKGKDIYSLYEEEHNKVLQLETELKITQSQAKTYARELSNVYQNSKYKRKQLAQTNDQLVKYASDLRRAISNPKQSHRDLQEAYEDTVFRLVRASEYKDKDTGSHIARISMYSTLLATKLGLSNNEIEIIGLASPMHDVGKIGIPDSIILKKGMLTDTEFNIVKSHTTIGAVILENSKASILQHAHTIALSHHEHWNGSGYPYGLSKNEIPLMARIVSLTD
;
A
#
# COMPACT_ATOMS: atom_id res chain seq x y z
N MET A 1 -27.30 16.64 -111.22
CA MET A 1 -27.61 17.10 -109.85
C MET A 1 -28.63 16.12 -109.29
N MET A 2 -28.51 15.52 -108.12
CA MET A 2 -27.49 15.42 -107.08
C MET A 2 -28.05 14.33 -106.14
N ASN A 3 -27.18 13.51 -105.56
CA ASN A 3 -27.40 12.55 -104.48
C ASN A 3 -28.66 12.72 -103.61
N LEU A 4 -29.27 11.59 -103.25
CA LEU A 4 -29.29 11.12 -101.86
C LEU A 4 -29.55 9.61 -101.86
N ILE A 5 -28.44 8.89 -101.78
CA ILE A 5 -28.36 7.50 -101.31
C ILE A 5 -28.94 7.52 -99.89
N ASP A 6 -30.04 6.83 -99.66
CA ASP A 6 -30.55 6.59 -98.31
C ASP A 6 -29.61 5.59 -97.63
N GLU A 7 -28.56 6.14 -97.03
CA GLU A 7 -27.63 5.47 -96.15
C GLU A 7 -28.33 5.15 -94.81
N ASN A 8 -29.20 4.15 -94.81
CA ASN A 8 -29.42 3.39 -93.59
C ASN A 8 -29.57 1.91 -93.93
N LYS A 9 -28.41 1.33 -94.25
CA LYS A 9 -28.17 -0.10 -94.44
C LYS A 9 -28.81 -0.87 -93.29
N GLY A 10 -29.91 -1.56 -93.58
CA GLY A 10 -30.31 -2.74 -92.82
C GLY A 10 -29.10 -3.65 -92.76
N LYS A 11 -28.62 -3.93 -91.54
CA LYS A 11 -27.53 -4.88 -91.33
C LYS A 11 -27.90 -6.17 -92.07
N ASP A 12 -27.01 -6.63 -92.96
CA ASP A 12 -27.14 -7.93 -93.61
C ASP A 12 -27.38 -8.99 -92.52
N ILE A 13 -28.27 -9.95 -92.75
CA ILE A 13 -28.64 -10.99 -91.78
C ILE A 13 -27.37 -11.68 -91.25
N TYR A 14 -26.35 -11.81 -92.10
CA TYR A 14 -25.06 -12.34 -91.73
C TYR A 14 -24.32 -11.47 -90.69
N SER A 15 -24.37 -10.14 -90.82
CA SER A 15 -23.73 -9.22 -89.87
C SER A 15 -24.48 -9.12 -88.55
N LEU A 16 -25.81 -9.25 -88.55
CA LEU A 16 -26.61 -9.35 -87.31
C LEU A 16 -26.31 -10.66 -86.58
N TYR A 17 -26.21 -11.76 -87.32
CA TYR A 17 -25.84 -13.06 -86.78
C TYR A 17 -24.42 -13.05 -86.19
N GLU A 18 -23.46 -12.45 -86.88
CA GLU A 18 -22.07 -12.35 -86.41
C GLU A 18 -21.94 -11.46 -85.15
N GLU A 19 -22.71 -10.37 -85.06
CA GLU A 19 -22.73 -9.49 -83.89
C GLU A 19 -23.39 -10.17 -82.67
N GLU A 20 -24.51 -10.88 -82.86
CA GLU A 20 -25.14 -11.69 -81.80
C GLU A 20 -24.21 -12.85 -81.37
N HIS A 21 -23.57 -13.53 -82.33
CA HIS A 21 -22.62 -14.60 -82.04
C HIS A 21 -21.43 -14.09 -81.20
N ASN A 22 -20.88 -12.93 -81.56
CA ASN A 22 -19.79 -12.30 -80.82
C ASN A 22 -20.21 -11.86 -79.41
N LYS A 23 -21.44 -11.34 -79.22
CA LYS A 23 -21.99 -11.03 -77.89
C LYS A 23 -22.14 -12.28 -77.03
N VAL A 24 -22.64 -13.38 -77.59
CA VAL A 24 -22.76 -14.66 -76.87
C VAL A 24 -21.38 -15.15 -76.42
N LEU A 25 -20.38 -15.14 -77.31
CA LEU A 25 -19.00 -15.48 -76.96
C LEU A 25 -18.41 -14.59 -75.85
N GLN A 26 -18.73 -13.28 -75.88
CA GLN A 26 -18.27 -12.33 -74.87
C GLN A 26 -18.93 -12.60 -73.50
N LEU A 27 -20.25 -12.84 -73.48
CA LEU A 27 -20.99 -13.21 -72.28
C LEU A 27 -20.53 -14.55 -71.70
N GLU A 28 -20.24 -15.55 -72.55
CA GLU A 28 -19.68 -16.83 -72.11
C GLU A 28 -18.30 -16.64 -71.47
N THR A 29 -17.49 -15.73 -72.00
CA THR A 29 -16.17 -15.40 -71.45
C THR A 29 -16.28 -14.68 -70.11
N GLU A 30 -17.15 -13.67 -70.00
CA GLU A 30 -17.43 -12.96 -68.75
C GLU A 30 -18.02 -13.88 -67.67
N LEU A 31 -18.91 -14.80 -68.05
CA LEU A 31 -19.46 -15.81 -67.15
C LEU A 31 -18.34 -16.71 -66.60
N LYS A 32 -17.42 -17.16 -67.46
CA LYS A 32 -16.27 -17.98 -67.05
C LYS A 32 -15.35 -17.24 -66.08
N ILE A 33 -15.08 -15.96 -66.34
CA ILE A 33 -14.26 -15.09 -65.48
C ILE A 33 -14.95 -14.90 -64.13
N THR A 34 -16.24 -14.56 -64.14
CA THR A 34 -17.03 -14.33 -62.92
C THR A 34 -17.12 -15.59 -62.06
N GLN A 35 -17.32 -16.76 -62.68
CA GLN A 35 -17.30 -18.05 -61.97
C GLN A 35 -15.92 -18.35 -61.36
N SER A 36 -14.84 -18.01 -62.05
CA SER A 36 -13.48 -18.13 -61.52
C SER A 36 -13.25 -17.21 -60.33
N GLN A 37 -13.64 -15.93 -60.44
CA GLN A 37 -13.56 -14.95 -59.36
C GLN A 37 -14.40 -15.35 -58.15
N ALA A 38 -15.63 -15.81 -58.36
CA ALA A 38 -16.51 -16.28 -57.28
C ALA A 38 -15.88 -17.46 -56.52
N LYS A 39 -15.21 -18.40 -57.22
CA LYS A 39 -14.45 -19.49 -56.59
C LYS A 39 -13.26 -18.97 -55.79
N THR A 40 -12.55 -17.96 -56.28
CA THR A 40 -11.44 -17.33 -55.55
C THR A 40 -11.92 -16.63 -54.29
N TYR A 41 -12.95 -15.79 -54.38
CA TYR A 41 -13.55 -15.13 -53.22
C TYR A 41 -14.06 -16.13 -52.17
N ALA A 42 -14.69 -17.22 -52.59
CA ALA A 42 -15.14 -18.27 -51.67
C ALA A 42 -13.97 -18.89 -50.88
N ARG A 43 -12.81 -19.09 -51.51
CA ARG A 43 -11.59 -19.58 -50.84
C ARG A 43 -11.03 -18.55 -49.86
N GLU A 44 -10.95 -17.29 -50.26
CA GLU A 44 -10.45 -16.21 -49.40
C GLU A 44 -11.33 -15.99 -48.17
N LEU A 45 -12.66 -15.96 -48.34
CA LEU A 45 -13.63 -15.89 -47.24
C LEU A 45 -13.48 -17.07 -46.28
N SER A 46 -13.29 -18.28 -46.80
CA SER A 46 -13.02 -19.46 -45.97
C SER A 46 -11.74 -19.29 -45.15
N ASN A 47 -10.65 -18.82 -45.75
CA ASN A 47 -9.38 -18.57 -45.06
C ASN A 47 -9.52 -17.50 -43.97
N VAL A 48 -10.19 -16.37 -44.27
CA VAL A 48 -10.46 -15.31 -43.29
C VAL A 48 -11.30 -15.82 -42.12
N TYR A 49 -12.33 -16.63 -42.41
CA TYR A 49 -13.17 -17.22 -41.38
C TYR A 49 -12.36 -18.16 -40.46
N GLN A 50 -11.54 -19.05 -41.01
CA GLN A 50 -10.70 -19.94 -40.21
C GLN A 50 -9.66 -19.18 -39.38
N ASN A 51 -9.01 -18.18 -39.97
CA ASN A 51 -8.07 -17.32 -39.24
C ASN A 51 -8.75 -16.55 -38.10
N SER A 52 -9.93 -15.99 -38.34
CA SER A 52 -10.72 -15.29 -37.32
C SER A 52 -11.18 -16.24 -36.21
N LYS A 53 -11.57 -17.48 -36.55
CA LYS A 53 -11.91 -18.53 -35.58
C LYS A 53 -10.69 -18.92 -34.73
N TYR A 54 -9.52 -19.10 -35.34
CA TYR A 54 -8.28 -19.41 -34.64
C TYR A 54 -7.86 -18.27 -33.69
N LYS A 55 -7.85 -17.02 -34.18
CA LYS A 55 -7.52 -15.85 -33.37
C LYS A 55 -8.47 -15.67 -32.18
N ARG A 56 -9.77 -15.91 -32.36
CA ARG A 56 -10.75 -15.87 -31.25
C ARG A 56 -10.45 -16.92 -30.18
N LYS A 57 -10.08 -18.13 -30.59
CA LYS A 57 -9.69 -19.19 -29.64
C LYS A 57 -8.43 -18.80 -28.87
N GLN A 58 -7.43 -18.25 -29.56
CA GLN A 58 -6.20 -17.78 -28.92
C GLN A 58 -6.48 -16.61 -27.97
N LEU A 59 -7.33 -15.66 -28.36
CA LEU A 59 -7.72 -14.54 -27.51
C LEU A 59 -8.45 -15.01 -26.25
N ALA A 60 -9.35 -15.98 -26.36
CA ALA A 60 -10.01 -16.57 -25.20
C ALA A 60 -8.99 -17.22 -24.24
N GLN A 61 -8.04 -17.99 -24.76
CA GLN A 61 -6.98 -18.61 -23.97
C GLN A 61 -6.10 -17.57 -23.26
N THR A 62 -5.70 -16.50 -23.97
CA THR A 62 -4.92 -15.42 -23.38
C THR A 62 -5.73 -14.65 -22.32
N ASN A 63 -7.03 -14.44 -22.56
CA ASN A 63 -7.90 -13.79 -21.59
C ASN A 63 -8.04 -14.63 -20.31
N ASP A 64 -8.20 -15.95 -20.43
CA ASP A 64 -8.24 -16.86 -19.29
C ASP A 64 -6.92 -16.83 -18.48
N GLN A 65 -5.78 -16.75 -19.19
CA GLN A 65 -4.47 -16.58 -18.55
C GLN A 65 -4.35 -15.24 -17.81
N LEU A 66 -4.82 -14.15 -18.40
CA LEU A 66 -4.81 -12.82 -17.78
C LEU A 66 -5.66 -12.78 -16.52
N VAL A 67 -6.84 -13.38 -16.53
CA VAL A 67 -7.70 -13.49 -15.34
C VAL A 67 -6.99 -14.25 -14.23
N LYS A 68 -6.29 -15.34 -14.55
CA LYS A 68 -5.52 -16.11 -13.58
C LYS A 68 -4.38 -15.28 -12.98
N TYR A 69 -3.61 -14.57 -13.81
CA TYR A 69 -2.53 -13.70 -13.33
C TYR A 69 -3.04 -12.56 -12.45
N ALA A 70 -4.17 -11.94 -12.80
CA ALA A 70 -4.77 -10.90 -11.97
C ALA A 70 -5.17 -11.43 -10.59
N SER A 71 -5.72 -12.65 -10.52
CA SER A 71 -6.06 -13.32 -9.27
C SER A 71 -4.81 -13.64 -8.43
N ASP A 72 -3.78 -14.22 -9.04
CA ASP A 72 -2.53 -14.55 -8.36
C ASP A 72 -1.82 -13.30 -7.83
N LEU A 73 -1.81 -12.22 -8.62
CA LEU A 73 -1.26 -10.93 -8.22
C LEU A 73 -2.04 -10.32 -7.05
N ARG A 74 -3.37 -10.36 -7.09
CA ARG A 74 -4.20 -9.90 -5.98
C ARG A 74 -3.87 -10.64 -4.69
N ARG A 75 -3.70 -11.97 -4.76
CA ARG A 75 -3.29 -12.79 -3.60
C ARG A 75 -1.87 -12.47 -3.13
N ALA A 76 -0.93 -12.29 -4.06
CA ALA A 76 0.46 -11.95 -3.76
C ALA A 76 0.59 -10.56 -3.10
N ILE A 77 -0.32 -9.63 -3.39
CA ILE A 77 -0.35 -8.29 -2.76
C ILE A 77 -1.10 -8.30 -1.42
N SER A 78 -2.16 -9.10 -1.28
CA SER A 78 -2.94 -9.15 -0.03
C SER A 78 -2.20 -9.84 1.11
N ASN A 79 -1.47 -10.93 0.83
CA ASN A 79 -0.82 -11.72 1.87
C ASN A 79 0.25 -10.93 2.66
N PRO A 80 1.18 -10.19 2.01
CA PRO A 80 2.15 -9.37 2.74
C PRO A 80 1.49 -8.25 3.52
N LYS A 81 0.47 -7.59 2.96
CA LYS A 81 -0.23 -6.50 3.67
C LYS A 81 -0.91 -6.99 4.96
N GLN A 82 -1.56 -8.15 4.90
CA GLN A 82 -2.16 -8.73 6.10
C GLN A 82 -1.08 -9.17 7.08
N SER A 83 -0.06 -9.89 6.61
CA SER A 83 1.06 -10.33 7.45
C SER A 83 1.79 -9.16 8.14
N HIS A 84 1.97 -8.04 7.44
CA HIS A 84 2.55 -6.83 8.03
C HIS A 84 1.67 -6.24 9.14
N ARG A 85 0.34 -6.21 8.95
CA ARG A 85 -0.59 -5.74 9.99
C ARG A 85 -0.60 -6.68 11.18
N ASP A 86 -0.69 -7.99 10.94
CA ASP A 86 -0.68 -8.99 12.01
C ASP A 86 0.63 -8.91 12.81
N LEU A 87 1.77 -8.70 12.13
CA LEU A 87 3.06 -8.50 12.77
C LEU A 87 3.12 -7.19 13.58
N GLN A 88 2.55 -6.11 13.05
CA GLN A 88 2.46 -4.83 13.76
C GLN A 88 1.59 -4.96 15.01
N GLU A 89 0.38 -5.52 14.89
CA GLU A 89 -0.52 -5.75 16.02
C GLU A 89 0.13 -6.66 17.09
N ALA A 90 0.81 -7.73 16.69
CA ALA A 90 1.52 -8.61 17.61
C ALA A 90 2.70 -7.90 18.30
N TYR A 91 3.42 -7.03 17.58
CA TYR A 91 4.51 -6.23 18.15
C TYR A 91 3.97 -5.23 19.16
N GLU A 92 2.91 -4.49 18.83
CA GLU A 92 2.23 -3.55 19.71
C GLU A 92 1.72 -4.24 20.97
N ASP A 93 0.99 -5.36 20.84
CA ASP A 93 0.51 -6.14 21.98
C ASP A 93 1.65 -6.64 22.87
N THR A 94 2.77 -7.08 22.28
CA THR A 94 3.96 -7.51 23.02
C THR A 94 4.57 -6.35 23.82
N VAL A 95 4.75 -5.18 23.18
CA VAL A 95 5.25 -3.97 23.85
C VAL A 95 4.35 -3.59 25.02
N PHE A 96 3.03 -3.47 24.79
CA PHE A 96 2.09 -3.12 25.84
C PHE A 96 2.11 -4.11 27.01
N ARG A 97 2.24 -5.41 26.75
CA ARG A 97 2.34 -6.43 27.81
C ARG A 97 3.62 -6.32 28.63
N LEU A 98 4.76 -6.07 27.97
CA LEU A 98 6.05 -5.94 28.65
C LEU A 98 6.11 -4.66 29.48
N VAL A 99 5.60 -3.55 28.97
CA VAL A 99 5.47 -2.30 29.73
C VAL A 99 4.55 -2.51 30.94
N ARG A 100 3.38 -3.16 30.75
CA ARG A 100 2.49 -3.51 31.86
C ARG A 100 3.16 -4.37 32.92
N ALA A 101 4.09 -5.23 32.54
CA ALA A 101 4.85 -6.02 33.51
C ALA A 101 5.79 -5.14 34.34
N SER A 102 6.37 -4.09 33.76
CA SER A 102 7.19 -3.11 34.51
C SER A 102 6.37 -2.25 35.47
N GLU A 103 5.12 -1.94 35.12
CA GLU A 103 4.17 -1.21 35.98
C GLU A 103 3.53 -2.08 37.06
N TYR A 104 3.65 -3.42 37.01
CA TYR A 104 3.05 -4.29 38.04
C TYR A 104 3.64 -4.04 39.44
N LYS A 105 4.82 -3.43 39.50
CA LYS A 105 5.45 -2.95 40.74
C LYS A 105 4.81 -1.66 41.28
N ASP A 106 3.94 -1.02 40.52
CA ASP A 106 3.21 0.19 40.86
C ASP A 106 1.70 -0.11 41.00
N LYS A 107 0.95 0.80 41.63
CA LYS A 107 -0.51 0.66 41.74
C LYS A 107 -1.25 1.02 40.45
N ASP A 108 -0.52 1.51 39.45
CA ASP A 108 -1.11 1.89 38.18
C ASP A 108 -1.56 0.67 37.37
N THR A 109 -2.84 0.69 37.02
CA THR A 109 -3.43 -0.34 36.18
C THR A 109 -2.99 -0.12 34.74
N GLY A 110 -2.90 -1.16 33.91
CA GLY A 110 -2.58 -1.04 32.47
C GLY A 110 -3.50 -0.11 31.65
N SER A 111 -4.56 0.43 32.27
CA SER A 111 -5.34 1.55 31.73
C SER A 111 -4.53 2.86 31.65
N HIS A 112 -3.52 3.06 32.50
CA HIS A 112 -2.65 4.23 32.50
C HIS A 112 -1.86 4.32 31.19
N ILE A 113 -1.11 3.29 30.84
CA ILE A 113 -0.31 3.22 29.60
C ILE A 113 -1.15 3.51 28.36
N ALA A 114 -2.34 2.92 28.27
CA ALA A 114 -3.26 3.14 27.16
C ALA A 114 -3.70 4.61 27.05
N ARG A 115 -3.91 5.29 28.19
CA ARG A 115 -4.22 6.73 28.21
C ARG A 115 -3.01 7.57 27.80
N ILE A 116 -1.81 7.26 28.27
CA ILE A 116 -0.57 7.98 27.88
C ILE A 116 -0.36 7.93 26.38
N SER A 117 -0.49 6.74 25.79
CA SER A 117 -0.46 6.56 24.33
C SER A 117 -1.47 7.48 23.63
N MET A 118 -2.74 7.39 24.03
CA MET A 118 -3.83 8.15 23.41
C MET A 118 -3.65 9.67 23.55
N TYR A 119 -3.29 10.16 24.74
CA TYR A 119 -3.11 11.59 25.00
C TYR A 119 -1.87 12.13 24.28
N SER A 120 -0.78 11.38 24.26
CA SER A 120 0.44 11.75 23.53
C SER A 120 0.18 11.86 22.03
N THR A 121 -0.49 10.88 21.43
CA THR A 121 -0.90 10.89 20.02
C THR A 121 -1.82 12.06 19.71
N LEU A 122 -2.81 12.34 20.58
CA LEU A 122 -3.72 13.46 20.39
C LEU A 122 -2.97 14.80 20.44
N LEU A 123 -2.07 14.99 21.40
CA LEU A 123 -1.31 16.24 21.53
C LEU A 123 -0.35 16.43 20.35
N ALA A 124 0.38 15.40 19.94
CA ALA A 124 1.23 15.42 18.76
C ALA A 124 0.44 15.80 17.49
N THR A 125 -0.76 15.24 17.34
CA THR A 125 -1.66 15.60 16.23
C THR A 125 -2.04 17.08 16.26
N LYS A 126 -2.38 17.62 17.44
CA LYS A 126 -2.76 19.03 17.59
C LYS A 126 -1.58 20.00 17.40
N LEU A 127 -0.36 19.54 17.66
CA LEU A 127 0.87 20.29 17.41
C LEU A 127 1.30 20.24 15.93
N GLY A 128 0.64 19.45 15.08
CA GLY A 128 0.91 19.39 13.65
C GLY A 128 2.15 18.57 13.28
N LEU A 129 2.53 17.58 14.11
CA LEU A 129 3.61 16.64 13.80
C LEU A 129 3.24 15.77 12.59
N SER A 130 4.25 15.17 11.95
CA SER A 130 4.03 14.26 10.82
C SER A 130 3.31 12.97 11.27
N ASN A 131 2.61 12.31 10.35
CA ASN A 131 1.94 11.03 10.63
C ASN A 131 2.90 9.98 11.22
N ASN A 132 4.14 9.95 10.73
CA ASN A 132 5.18 9.05 11.24
C ASN A 132 5.57 9.38 12.70
N GLU A 133 5.72 10.66 13.04
CA GLU A 133 6.00 11.08 14.42
C GLU A 133 4.82 10.80 15.37
N ILE A 134 3.58 10.97 14.88
CA ILE A 134 2.35 10.68 15.63
C ILE A 134 2.22 9.18 15.93
N GLU A 135 2.53 8.33 14.96
CA GLU A 135 2.57 6.87 15.15
C GLU A 135 3.67 6.48 16.14
N ILE A 136 4.88 7.02 15.95
CA ILE A 136 6.03 6.74 16.82
C ILE A 136 5.73 7.12 18.28
N ILE A 137 5.20 8.33 18.55
CA ILE A 137 4.96 8.75 19.94
C ILE A 137 3.87 7.91 20.61
N GLY A 138 2.84 7.50 19.87
CA GLY A 138 1.78 6.63 20.40
C GLY A 138 2.29 5.26 20.84
N LEU A 139 3.32 4.74 20.16
CA LEU A 139 3.95 3.46 20.49
C LEU A 139 5.09 3.59 21.50
N ALA A 140 5.81 4.72 21.49
CA ALA A 140 6.97 4.95 22.34
C ALA A 140 6.62 5.47 23.74
N SER A 141 5.60 6.33 23.88
CA SER A 141 5.24 6.92 25.17
C SER A 141 4.80 5.91 26.25
N PRO A 142 4.14 4.78 25.93
CA PRO A 142 3.96 3.68 26.86
C PRO A 142 5.20 3.27 27.64
N MET A 143 6.38 3.29 26.99
CA MET A 143 7.60 2.72 27.56
C MET A 143 8.35 3.67 28.51
N HIS A 144 7.82 4.87 28.79
CA HIS A 144 8.52 5.90 29.58
C HIS A 144 9.03 5.36 30.92
N ASP A 145 8.25 4.49 31.56
CA ASP A 145 8.50 3.96 32.90
C ASP A 145 9.12 2.55 32.95
N VAL A 146 9.57 2.00 31.81
CA VAL A 146 10.09 0.62 31.75
C VAL A 146 11.25 0.36 32.72
N GLY A 147 12.02 1.41 33.06
CA GLY A 147 13.11 1.33 34.01
C GLY A 147 12.70 1.07 35.47
N LYS A 148 11.41 1.21 35.82
CA LYS A 148 10.88 0.84 37.15
C LYS A 148 11.18 -0.62 37.50
N ILE A 149 11.38 -1.49 36.51
CA ILE A 149 11.80 -2.88 36.72
C ILE A 149 13.10 -3.00 37.55
N GLY A 150 14.02 -2.05 37.40
CA GLY A 150 15.30 -2.01 38.10
C GLY A 150 15.24 -1.39 39.49
N ILE A 151 14.08 -0.88 39.92
CA ILE A 151 13.92 -0.27 41.26
C ILE A 151 13.62 -1.37 42.29
N PRO A 152 14.29 -1.36 43.47
CA PRO A 152 14.04 -2.32 44.53
C PRO A 152 12.59 -2.29 45.04
N ASP A 153 12.02 -3.47 45.24
CA ASP A 153 10.63 -3.64 45.72
C ASP A 153 10.41 -2.99 47.09
N SER A 154 11.42 -3.03 47.98
CA SER A 154 11.38 -2.38 49.30
C SER A 154 11.22 -0.87 49.24
N ILE A 155 11.56 -0.25 48.10
CA ILE A 155 11.44 1.19 47.85
C ILE A 155 10.15 1.49 47.10
N ILE A 156 9.92 0.86 45.94
CA ILE A 156 8.79 1.20 45.07
C ILE A 156 7.42 0.79 45.67
N LEU A 157 7.38 -0.26 46.50
CA LEU A 157 6.16 -0.71 47.19
C LEU A 157 6.00 -0.14 48.60
N LYS A 158 6.87 0.79 49.03
CA LYS A 158 6.87 1.34 50.38
C LYS A 158 5.54 2.05 50.68
N LYS A 159 4.85 1.64 51.75
CA LYS A 159 3.63 2.29 52.26
C LYS A 159 4.01 3.48 53.15
N GLY A 160 4.43 4.59 52.55
CA GLY A 160 4.82 5.81 53.28
C GLY A 160 5.63 6.78 52.42
N MET A 161 6.03 7.91 52.99
CA MET A 161 6.89 8.85 52.27
C MET A 161 8.27 8.22 52.02
N LEU A 162 8.79 8.46 50.82
CA LEU A 162 10.17 8.16 50.50
C LEU A 162 11.08 9.17 51.21
N THR A 163 12.21 8.70 51.70
CA THR A 163 13.34 9.54 52.10
C THR A 163 14.03 10.10 50.86
N ASP A 164 14.82 11.15 51.00
CA ASP A 164 15.56 11.73 49.86
C ASP A 164 16.47 10.72 49.17
N THR A 165 17.10 9.82 49.93
CA THR A 165 17.93 8.72 49.40
C THR A 165 17.10 7.73 48.59
N GLU A 166 15.95 7.31 49.11
CA GLU A 166 15.04 6.40 48.40
C GLU A 166 14.47 7.06 47.14
N PHE A 167 14.11 8.35 47.21
CA PHE A 167 13.63 9.09 46.06
C PHE A 167 14.72 9.23 44.98
N ASN A 168 15.97 9.47 45.35
CA ASN A 168 17.09 9.46 44.40
C ASN A 168 17.30 8.09 43.75
N ILE A 169 17.01 6.99 44.44
CA ILE A 169 17.01 5.65 43.82
C ILE A 169 15.85 5.56 42.83
N VAL A 170 14.64 5.99 43.17
CA VAL A 170 13.49 5.97 42.24
C VAL A 170 13.78 6.78 40.98
N LYS A 171 14.42 7.95 41.07
CA LYS A 171 14.80 8.76 39.89
C LYS A 171 15.65 7.99 38.87
N SER A 172 16.39 6.95 39.29
CA SER A 172 17.21 6.16 38.37
C SER A 172 16.41 5.33 37.36
N HIS A 173 15.08 5.21 37.50
CA HIS A 173 14.26 4.52 36.50
C HIS A 173 14.39 5.18 35.11
N THR A 174 14.63 6.48 35.02
CA THR A 174 14.82 7.18 33.74
C THR A 174 16.06 6.66 33.01
N THR A 175 17.20 6.58 33.72
CA THR A 175 18.47 6.10 33.14
C THR A 175 18.47 4.59 32.94
N ILE A 176 17.87 3.81 33.84
CA ILE A 176 17.70 2.36 33.65
C ILE A 176 16.82 2.08 32.42
N GLY A 177 15.72 2.81 32.27
CA GLY A 177 14.83 2.68 31.11
C GLY A 177 15.54 3.04 29.81
N ALA A 178 16.32 4.12 29.82
CA ALA A 178 17.16 4.50 28.69
C ALA A 178 18.15 3.37 28.32
N VAL A 179 18.84 2.78 29.29
CA VAL A 179 19.77 1.65 29.08
C VAL A 179 19.04 0.40 28.55
N ILE A 180 17.83 0.11 29.00
CA ILE A 180 17.04 -1.02 28.46
C ILE A 180 16.74 -0.81 26.96
N LEU A 181 16.55 0.43 26.53
CA LEU A 181 16.10 0.80 25.19
C LEU A 181 17.24 1.24 24.25
N GLU A 182 18.47 1.33 24.74
CA GLU A 182 19.62 1.85 23.99
C GLU A 182 20.05 0.93 22.83
N ASN A 183 20.85 1.48 21.90
CA ASN A 183 21.45 0.75 20.78
C ASN A 183 20.46 0.09 19.80
N SER A 184 19.18 0.44 19.84
CA SER A 184 18.20 -0.05 18.89
C SER A 184 18.31 0.65 17.53
N LYS A 185 18.07 -0.12 16.45
CA LYS A 185 17.89 0.42 15.09
C LYS A 185 16.45 0.82 14.79
N ALA A 186 15.50 0.40 15.64
CA ALA A 186 14.09 0.70 15.46
C ALA A 186 13.80 2.13 15.94
N SER A 187 13.21 2.96 15.08
CA SER A 187 12.92 4.36 15.40
C SER A 187 12.04 4.50 16.63
N ILE A 188 11.05 3.62 16.81
CA ILE A 188 10.18 3.59 18.00
C ILE A 188 10.99 3.46 19.28
N LEU A 189 11.96 2.53 19.33
CA LEU A 189 12.78 2.29 20.52
C LEU A 189 13.79 3.43 20.77
N GLN A 190 14.29 4.09 19.73
CA GLN A 190 15.14 5.28 19.87
C GLN A 190 14.36 6.45 20.50
N HIS A 191 13.10 6.64 20.09
CA HIS A 191 12.23 7.65 20.70
C HIS A 191 11.81 7.25 22.12
N ALA A 192 11.51 5.96 22.35
CA ALA A 192 11.21 5.44 23.68
C ALA A 192 12.39 5.65 24.64
N HIS A 193 13.62 5.39 24.20
CA HIS A 193 14.84 5.69 24.96
C HIS A 193 14.90 7.17 25.37
N THR A 194 14.65 8.06 24.41
CA THR A 194 14.67 9.51 24.64
C THR A 194 13.58 9.94 25.63
N ILE A 195 12.37 9.38 25.51
CA ILE A 195 11.26 9.63 26.42
C ILE A 195 11.59 9.13 27.82
N ALA A 196 11.99 7.87 27.96
CA ALA A 196 12.35 7.27 29.26
C ALA A 196 13.42 8.09 29.98
N LEU A 197 14.42 8.59 29.25
CA LEU A 197 15.49 9.38 29.81
C LEU A 197 15.07 10.79 30.27
N SER A 198 14.03 11.39 29.67
CA SER A 198 13.76 12.83 29.81
C SER A 198 12.33 13.21 30.21
N HIS A 199 11.43 12.25 30.43
CA HIS A 199 10.02 12.54 30.77
C HIS A 199 9.80 13.17 32.17
N HIS A 200 10.85 13.24 33.00
CA HIS A 200 10.85 13.98 34.26
C HIS A 200 11.74 15.24 34.23
N GLU A 201 12.16 15.66 33.04
CA GLU A 201 12.78 16.97 32.87
C GLU A 201 11.70 18.06 32.91
N HIS A 202 11.96 19.15 33.63
CA HIS A 202 11.00 20.23 33.80
C HIS A 202 11.40 21.43 32.97
N TRP A 203 10.42 22.14 32.41
CA TRP A 203 10.66 23.31 31.55
C TRP A 203 11.59 24.37 32.15
N ASN A 204 11.57 24.52 33.48
CA ASN A 204 12.39 25.46 34.26
C ASN A 204 13.80 24.94 34.60
N GLY A 205 14.18 23.72 34.19
CA GLY A 205 15.46 23.08 34.50
C GLY A 205 15.54 22.42 35.88
N SER A 206 14.43 22.32 36.62
CA SER A 206 14.41 21.70 37.96
C SER A 206 14.13 20.19 37.94
N GLY A 207 14.13 19.57 36.75
CA GLY A 207 13.85 18.16 36.55
C GLY A 207 15.09 17.26 36.71
N TYR A 208 14.96 16.02 36.29
CA TYR A 208 16.02 15.00 36.34
C TYR A 208 15.96 14.09 35.10
N PRO A 209 17.06 13.38 34.74
CA PRO A 209 18.34 13.25 35.44
C PRO A 209 19.39 14.32 35.15
N TYR A 210 19.24 15.13 34.11
CA TYR A 210 20.27 16.08 33.67
C TYR A 210 19.92 17.54 33.94
N GLY A 211 18.68 17.84 34.31
CA GLY A 211 18.24 19.22 34.56
C GLY A 211 18.11 20.02 33.27
N LEU A 212 17.69 19.36 32.19
CA LEU A 212 17.48 19.99 30.89
C LEU A 212 16.37 21.05 31.00
N SER A 213 16.52 22.15 30.27
CA SER A 213 15.58 23.26 30.32
C SER A 213 15.01 23.60 28.94
N LYS A 214 13.76 24.08 28.91
CA LYS A 214 13.09 24.61 27.71
C LYS A 214 13.18 23.69 26.48
N ASN A 215 14.03 24.06 25.52
CA ASN A 215 14.20 23.37 24.23
C ASN A 215 15.33 22.34 24.24
N GLU A 216 16.08 22.24 25.33
CA GLU A 216 17.02 21.14 25.56
C GLU A 216 16.27 19.84 25.84
N ILE A 217 15.04 19.94 26.38
CA ILE A 217 14.15 18.81 26.58
C ILE A 217 13.58 18.38 25.22
N PRO A 218 13.78 17.11 24.81
CA PRO A 218 13.21 16.60 23.56
C PRO A 218 11.70 16.83 23.48
N LEU A 219 11.20 17.17 22.28
CA LEU A 219 9.77 17.46 22.09
C LEU A 219 8.87 16.30 22.55
N MET A 220 9.23 15.06 22.19
CA MET A 220 8.49 13.87 22.60
C MET A 220 8.46 13.72 24.13
N ALA A 221 9.58 13.97 24.81
CA ALA A 221 9.62 13.92 26.27
C ALA A 221 8.73 15.00 26.91
N ARG A 222 8.71 16.22 26.36
CA ARG A 222 7.81 17.30 26.83
C ARG A 222 6.33 16.96 26.65
N ILE A 223 5.98 16.31 25.53
CA ILE A 223 4.61 15.83 25.31
C ILE A 223 4.26 14.80 26.37
N VAL A 224 5.12 13.80 26.56
CA VAL A 224 4.87 12.72 27.54
C VAL A 224 4.79 13.24 28.96
N SER A 225 5.69 14.15 29.36
CA SER A 225 5.71 14.79 30.69
C SER A 225 4.41 15.55 31.01
N LEU A 226 3.66 15.97 29.99
CA LEU A 226 2.38 16.66 30.17
C LEU A 226 1.20 15.67 30.24
N THR A 227 1.34 14.51 29.60
CA THR A 227 0.26 13.52 29.51
C THR A 227 0.30 12.48 30.62
N ASP A 228 1.50 12.26 31.17
CA ASP A 228 1.77 11.48 32.39
C ASP A 228 1.28 12.21 33.65
#